data_AF-A0A9E4C6Y8-F1
#
_entry.id   AF-A0A9E4C6Y8-F1
#
_cell.length_a   1.000
_cell.length_b   1.000
_cell.length_c   1.000
_cell.angle_alpha   90.00
_cell.angle_beta   90.00
_cell.angle_gamma   90.00
#
_symmetry.space_group_name_H-M   'P 1'
#
loop_
_entity.id
_entity.type
_entity.pdbx_description
1 polymer ?
#
loop_
_entity_poly.entity_id
_entity_poly.type
_entity_poly.pdbx_seq_one_letter_code
_entity_poly.pdbx_strand_id
1 'polypeptide(L)'
;QAAALWEDPARPGRWDPRKGAWRWVTEAYQRERWDGSIPKGQHAKWRTETAIKRFWSEQQKFDPEGAKRRTPAVRVPNGAMADSYDRARNKPLYDASRITCPVLTIRGDHDRSSTDAVFAAVYRALINSRGKRSVTLGDATHFAQYEWCREALFIEG
;
A
#
# COMPACT_ATOMS: atom_id res chain seq x y z
N GLN A 1 -13.79 0.56 10.43
CA GLN A 1 -13.18 1.84 10.86
C GLN A 1 -12.15 2.46 9.89
N ALA A 2 -11.78 1.84 8.76
CA ALA A 2 -11.14 2.57 7.63
C ALA A 2 -12.13 2.92 6.50
N ALA A 3 -13.15 2.06 6.31
CA ALA A 3 -14.16 2.19 5.26
C ALA A 3 -15.02 3.46 5.39
N ALA A 4 -15.42 3.83 6.61
CA ALA A 4 -16.31 4.97 6.89
C ALA A 4 -15.77 6.32 6.37
N LEU A 5 -14.45 6.50 6.30
CA LEU A 5 -13.82 7.72 5.76
C LEU A 5 -14.03 7.89 4.25
N TRP A 6 -14.44 6.83 3.57
CA TRP A 6 -14.65 6.76 2.13
C TRP A 6 -16.14 6.66 1.75
N GLU A 7 -17.03 6.76 2.74
CA GLU A 7 -18.48 6.67 2.51
C GLU A 7 -19.12 8.02 2.21
N ASP A 8 -20.18 7.97 1.42
CA ASP A 8 -21.07 9.12 1.24
C ASP A 8 -21.75 9.41 2.59
N PRO A 9 -21.53 10.59 3.21
CA PRO A 9 -22.17 10.96 4.47
C PRO A 9 -23.69 10.99 4.37
N ALA A 10 -24.25 11.22 3.18
CA ALA A 10 -25.68 11.17 2.94
C ALA A 10 -26.19 9.75 2.68
N ARG A 11 -25.29 8.80 2.35
CA ARG A 11 -25.62 7.40 2.03
C ARG A 11 -24.58 6.44 2.64
N PRO A 12 -24.61 6.21 3.97
CA PRO A 12 -23.71 5.27 4.63
C PRO A 12 -23.71 3.89 3.97
N GLY A 13 -22.56 3.23 3.92
CA GLY A 13 -22.39 1.96 3.19
C GLY A 13 -22.26 2.08 1.66
N ARG A 14 -22.21 3.29 1.10
CA ARG A 14 -21.87 3.56 -0.31
C ARG A 14 -20.59 4.36 -0.41
N TRP A 15 -19.76 4.01 -1.40
CA TRP A 15 -18.56 4.80 -1.74
C TRP A 15 -18.96 6.23 -2.10
N ASP A 16 -18.25 7.21 -1.55
CA ASP A 16 -18.48 8.62 -1.85
C ASP A 16 -18.01 8.97 -3.26
N PRO A 17 -18.92 9.26 -4.22
CA PRO A 17 -18.53 9.59 -5.59
C PRO A 17 -17.68 10.88 -5.66
N ARG A 18 -17.78 11.76 -4.66
CA ARG A 18 -17.00 13.02 -4.59
C ARG A 18 -15.51 12.77 -4.32
N LYS A 19 -15.11 11.56 -3.90
CA LYS A 19 -13.70 11.18 -3.79
C LYS A 19 -13.03 11.15 -5.17
N GLY A 20 -13.79 10.96 -6.24
CA GLY A 20 -13.29 10.95 -7.62
C GLY A 20 -12.31 9.82 -7.93
N ALA A 21 -11.79 9.81 -9.15
CA ALA A 21 -10.87 8.78 -9.65
C ALA A 21 -9.47 8.85 -9.02
N TRP A 22 -9.09 10.00 -8.47
CA TRP A 22 -7.76 10.27 -7.91
C TRP A 22 -7.83 11.31 -6.78
N ARG A 23 -6.77 11.39 -5.99
CA ARG A 23 -6.59 12.41 -4.94
C ARG A 23 -5.21 13.07 -5.05
N TRP A 24 -5.09 14.28 -4.53
CA TRP A 24 -3.79 14.94 -4.38
C TRP A 24 -3.03 14.34 -3.19
N VAL A 25 -1.78 13.96 -3.40
CA VAL A 25 -0.85 13.49 -2.36
C VAL A 25 0.37 14.40 -2.34
N THR A 26 0.66 14.99 -1.17
CA THR A 26 1.83 15.84 -0.96
C THR A 26 3.03 15.02 -0.49
N GLU A 27 4.24 15.60 -0.56
CA GLU A 27 5.43 14.98 0.03
C GLU A 27 5.24 14.71 1.53
N ALA A 28 4.64 15.67 2.25
CA ALA A 28 4.37 15.54 3.69
C ALA A 28 3.47 14.33 4.00
N TYR A 29 2.39 14.14 3.23
CA TYR A 29 1.52 12.98 3.37
C TYR A 29 2.26 11.67 3.08
N GLN A 30 3.08 11.66 2.02
CA GLN A 30 3.85 10.47 1.65
C GLN A 30 4.89 10.11 2.72
N ARG A 31 5.55 11.12 3.29
CA ARG A 31 6.48 10.97 4.41
C ARG A 31 5.80 10.43 5.63
N GLU A 32 4.67 11.01 6.02
CA GLU A 32 3.89 10.54 7.16
C GLU A 32 3.43 9.08 6.97
N ARG A 33 3.01 8.71 5.75
CA ARG A 33 2.63 7.32 5.45
C ARG A 33 3.78 6.34 5.64
N TRP A 34 4.99 6.70 5.19
CA TRP A 34 6.17 5.86 5.33
C TRP A 34 6.62 5.81 6.80
N ASP A 35 6.82 6.96 7.42
CA ASP A 35 7.27 7.09 8.81
C ASP A 35 6.29 6.45 9.79
N GLY A 36 5.00 6.57 9.54
CA GLY A 36 3.96 5.95 10.35
C GLY A 36 3.98 4.42 10.35
N SER A 37 4.77 3.79 9.47
CA SER A 37 5.00 2.34 9.47
C SER A 37 6.30 1.95 10.17
N ILE A 38 7.16 2.91 10.53
CA ILE A 38 8.46 2.63 11.17
C ILE A 38 8.34 2.91 12.68
N PRO A 39 8.95 2.09 13.56
CA PRO A 39 9.00 2.40 14.98
C PRO A 39 9.59 3.80 15.27
N LYS A 40 8.95 4.53 16.19
CA LYS A 40 9.34 5.90 16.55
C LYS A 40 10.83 5.97 16.93
N GLY A 41 11.55 6.92 16.35
CA GLY A 41 12.98 7.11 16.59
C GLY A 41 13.89 6.15 15.83
N GLN A 42 13.34 5.26 14.99
CA GLN A 42 14.13 4.28 14.22
C GLN A 42 14.19 4.57 12.71
N HIS A 43 13.62 5.67 12.22
CA HIS A 43 13.50 5.95 10.77
C HIS A 43 14.83 5.80 10.00
N ALA A 44 15.94 6.26 10.59
CA ALA A 44 17.27 6.21 9.98
C ALA A 44 17.85 4.78 9.85
N LYS A 45 17.33 3.80 10.61
CA LYS A 45 17.71 2.39 10.49
C LYS A 45 16.98 1.68 9.34
N TRP A 46 15.95 2.31 8.76
CA TRP A 46 15.09 1.69 7.76
C TRP A 46 15.28 2.32 6.38
N ARG A 47 15.47 3.64 6.33
CA ARG A 47 15.63 4.40 5.08
C ARG A 47 16.56 5.60 5.27
N THR A 48 17.11 6.09 4.16
CA THR A 48 17.77 7.40 4.15
C THR A 48 16.78 8.53 3.91
N GLU A 49 17.20 9.74 4.28
CA GLU A 49 16.53 10.96 3.83
C GLU A 49 16.63 11.14 2.30
N THR A 50 17.69 10.62 1.67
CA THR A 50 17.82 10.63 0.21
C THR A 50 16.77 9.75 -0.46
N ALA A 51 16.47 8.57 0.08
CA ALA A 51 15.48 7.63 -0.49
C ALA A 51 14.09 8.28 -0.59
N ILE A 52 13.63 8.92 0.48
CA ILE A 52 12.34 9.60 0.47
C ILE A 52 12.29 10.80 -0.49
N LYS A 53 13.36 11.61 -0.52
CA LYS A 53 13.47 12.74 -1.46
C LYS A 53 13.44 12.28 -2.91
N ARG A 54 14.18 11.20 -3.23
CA ARG A 54 14.21 10.61 -4.58
C ARG A 54 12.86 10.03 -4.95
N PHE A 55 12.26 9.23 -4.06
CA PHE A 55 10.92 8.67 -4.25
C PHE A 55 9.89 9.76 -4.57
N TRP A 56 9.94 10.89 -3.86
CA TRP A 56 9.09 12.04 -4.15
C TRP A 56 9.43 12.72 -5.48
N SER A 57 10.70 13.03 -5.72
CA SER A 57 11.12 13.75 -6.93
C SER A 57 10.82 12.98 -8.21
N GLU A 58 10.92 11.65 -8.19
CA GLU A 58 10.59 10.82 -9.35
C GLU A 58 9.10 10.88 -9.68
N GLN A 59 8.21 10.85 -8.68
CA GLN A 59 6.77 10.95 -8.92
C GLN A 59 6.37 12.30 -9.52
N GLN A 60 6.96 13.40 -9.05
CA GLN A 60 6.62 14.73 -9.57
C GLN A 60 6.94 14.91 -11.06
N LYS A 61 7.93 14.19 -11.61
CA LYS A 61 8.24 14.23 -13.05
C LYS A 61 7.06 13.81 -13.92
N PHE A 62 6.19 12.96 -13.39
CA PHE A 62 5.02 12.45 -14.10
C PHE A 62 3.74 13.26 -13.84
N ASP A 63 3.81 14.31 -13.01
CA ASP A 63 2.67 15.19 -12.76
C ASP A 63 3.04 16.70 -12.77
N PRO A 64 3.26 17.28 -13.96
CA PRO A 64 3.60 18.70 -14.09
C PRO A 64 2.53 19.65 -13.54
N GLU A 65 1.26 19.24 -13.56
CA GLU A 65 0.15 20.04 -13.01
C GLU A 65 0.20 20.07 -11.48
N GLY A 66 0.55 18.94 -10.87
CA GLY A 66 0.78 18.82 -9.46
C GLY A 66 1.90 19.73 -8.92
N ALA A 67 2.96 19.89 -9.70
CA ALA A 67 4.10 20.76 -9.37
C ALA A 67 3.74 22.27 -9.35
N LYS A 68 2.73 22.69 -10.11
CA LYS A 68 2.27 24.10 -10.19
C LYS A 68 1.35 24.52 -9.04
N ARG A 69 0.97 23.58 -8.17
CA ARG A 69 0.05 23.86 -7.05
C ARG A 69 0.73 24.69 -5.98
N ARG A 70 -0.05 25.51 -5.24
CA ARG A 70 0.42 26.24 -4.05
C ARG A 70 1.15 25.35 -3.04
N THR A 71 0.64 24.13 -2.87
CA THR A 71 1.35 23.04 -2.18
C THR A 71 1.59 21.95 -3.21
N PRO A 72 2.86 21.71 -3.63
CA PRO A 72 3.19 20.68 -4.60
C PRO A 72 2.63 19.32 -4.19
N ALA A 73 2.00 18.63 -5.13
CA ALA A 73 1.33 17.35 -4.93
C ALA A 73 1.43 16.50 -6.20
N VAL A 74 1.13 15.21 -6.11
CA VAL A 74 0.91 14.34 -7.27
C VAL A 74 -0.50 13.75 -7.24
N ARG A 75 -1.08 13.50 -8.40
CA ARG A 75 -2.35 12.76 -8.55
C ARG A 75 -2.10 11.29 -8.32
N VAL A 76 -2.72 10.74 -7.28
CA VAL A 76 -2.67 9.33 -6.95
C VAL A 76 -4.06 8.72 -7.18
N PRO A 77 -4.19 7.65 -7.99
CA PRO A 77 -5.46 6.97 -8.19
C PRO A 77 -6.09 6.50 -6.87
N ASN A 78 -7.42 6.53 -6.82
CA ASN A 78 -8.19 6.05 -5.68
C ASN A 78 -8.56 4.56 -5.77
N GLY A 79 -8.14 3.84 -6.83
CA GLY A 79 -8.45 2.41 -7.02
C GLY A 79 -8.14 1.56 -5.78
N ALA A 80 -6.92 1.62 -5.26
CA ALA A 80 -6.54 0.86 -4.05
C ALA A 80 -7.39 1.22 -2.80
N MET A 81 -7.93 2.44 -2.73
CA MET A 81 -8.82 2.85 -1.64
C MET A 81 -10.23 2.30 -1.85
N ALA A 82 -10.75 2.31 -3.09
CA ALA A 82 -12.00 1.66 -3.45
C ALA A 82 -11.94 0.15 -3.19
N ASP A 83 -10.83 -0.48 -3.55
CA ASP A 83 -10.58 -1.90 -3.33
C ASP A 83 -10.53 -2.24 -1.83
N SER A 84 -9.84 -1.41 -1.04
CA SER A 84 -9.81 -1.57 0.41
C SER A 84 -11.19 -1.33 1.04
N TYR A 85 -11.98 -0.41 0.49
CA TYR A 85 -13.35 -0.16 0.91
C TYR A 85 -14.25 -1.38 0.64
N ASP A 86 -14.15 -2.00 -0.53
CA ASP A 86 -14.91 -3.21 -0.89
C ASP A 86 -14.49 -4.44 -0.07
N ARG A 87 -13.20 -4.66 0.06
CA ARG A 87 -12.65 -5.76 0.85
C ARG A 87 -13.06 -5.68 2.33
N ALA A 88 -13.07 -4.48 2.91
CA ALA A 88 -13.53 -4.27 4.29
C ALA A 88 -15.02 -4.63 4.50
N ARG A 89 -15.77 -4.81 3.42
CA ARG A 89 -17.18 -5.22 3.41
C ARG A 89 -17.37 -6.63 2.84
N ASN A 90 -16.35 -7.47 2.93
CA ASN A 90 -16.36 -8.86 2.45
C ASN A 90 -16.69 -8.99 0.96
N LYS A 91 -16.37 -7.99 0.14
CA LYS A 91 -16.44 -8.07 -1.32
C LYS A 91 -15.03 -8.30 -1.86
N PRO A 92 -14.63 -9.55 -2.13
CA PRO A 92 -13.31 -9.83 -2.67
C PRO A 92 -13.19 -9.28 -4.10
N LEU A 93 -12.02 -8.75 -4.46
CA LEU A 93 -11.73 -8.23 -5.80
C LEU A 93 -11.67 -9.34 -6.85
N TYR A 94 -11.24 -10.52 -6.42
CA TYR A 94 -11.11 -11.72 -7.24
C TYR A 94 -11.23 -12.95 -6.35
N ASP A 95 -11.50 -14.10 -6.96
CA ASP A 95 -11.49 -15.40 -6.29
C ASP A 95 -10.08 -16.01 -6.38
N ALA A 96 -9.33 -15.96 -5.28
CA ALA A 96 -7.97 -16.48 -5.21
C ALA A 96 -7.90 -18.01 -5.40
N SER A 97 -9.02 -18.74 -5.21
CA SER A 97 -9.05 -20.19 -5.48
C SER A 97 -8.86 -20.50 -6.96
N ARG A 98 -9.10 -19.54 -7.86
CA ARG A 98 -8.93 -19.70 -9.31
C ARG A 98 -7.48 -19.61 -9.76
N ILE A 99 -6.55 -19.24 -8.89
CA ILE A 99 -5.12 -19.15 -9.21
C ILE A 99 -4.50 -20.54 -9.15
N THR A 100 -4.01 -21.03 -10.30
CA THR A 100 -3.44 -22.39 -10.42
C THR A 100 -1.92 -22.40 -10.61
N CYS A 101 -1.28 -21.27 -10.89
CA CYS A 101 0.18 -21.19 -10.97
C CYS A 101 0.82 -21.26 -9.58
N PRO A 102 2.14 -21.52 -9.48
CA PRO A 102 2.88 -21.30 -8.25
C PRO A 102 2.78 -19.85 -7.79
N VAL A 103 2.63 -19.61 -6.48
CA VAL A 103 2.47 -18.28 -5.90
C VAL A 103 3.43 -18.06 -4.75
N LEU A 104 4.14 -16.94 -4.79
CA LEU A 104 4.88 -16.40 -3.66
C LEU A 104 4.16 -15.14 -3.16
N THR A 105 3.79 -15.14 -1.88
CA THR A 105 3.31 -13.94 -1.19
C THR A 105 4.38 -13.44 -0.24
N ILE A 106 4.80 -12.18 -0.38
CA ILE A 106 5.77 -11.53 0.51
C ILE A 106 5.15 -10.25 1.07
N ARG A 107 5.44 -9.94 2.33
CA ARG A 107 5.15 -8.63 2.95
C ARG A 107 6.20 -8.28 3.99
N GLY A 108 6.19 -7.03 4.45
CA GLY A 108 6.87 -6.63 5.67
C GLY A 108 6.00 -6.80 6.92
N ASP A 109 6.61 -7.13 8.05
CA ASP A 109 5.95 -7.25 9.36
C ASP A 109 5.36 -5.92 9.84
N HIS A 110 5.95 -4.79 9.46
CA HIS A 110 5.48 -3.44 9.78
C HIS A 110 4.65 -2.80 8.66
N ASP A 111 4.22 -3.56 7.65
CA ASP A 111 3.32 -3.08 6.60
C ASP A 111 1.90 -2.81 7.14
N ARG A 112 1.52 -1.53 7.23
CA ARG A 112 0.18 -1.10 7.65
C ARG A 112 -0.90 -1.21 6.56
N SER A 113 -0.51 -1.38 5.30
CA SER A 113 -1.42 -1.54 4.15
C SER A 113 -1.83 -3.00 3.96
N SER A 114 -0.97 -3.94 4.36
CA SER A 114 -1.21 -5.39 4.30
C SER A 114 -1.16 -5.98 5.71
N THR A 115 -2.30 -6.08 6.40
CA THR A 115 -2.33 -6.61 7.78
C THR A 115 -2.22 -8.14 7.83
N ASP A 116 -1.85 -8.69 8.99
CA ASP A 116 -1.62 -10.14 9.18
C ASP A 116 -2.85 -10.97 8.79
N ALA A 117 -4.02 -10.55 9.25
CA ALA A 117 -5.28 -11.21 8.95
C ALA A 117 -5.56 -11.24 7.43
N VAL A 118 -5.27 -10.16 6.73
CA VAL A 118 -5.54 -10.00 5.30
C VAL A 118 -4.57 -10.84 4.49
N PHE A 119 -3.28 -10.74 4.79
CA PHE A 119 -2.23 -11.47 4.12
C PHE A 119 -2.42 -12.99 4.27
N ALA A 120 -2.70 -13.44 5.50
CA ALA A 120 -2.97 -14.85 5.77
C ALA A 120 -4.27 -15.34 5.11
N ALA A 121 -5.28 -14.49 4.97
CA ALA A 121 -6.51 -14.85 4.27
C ALA A 121 -6.28 -15.09 2.78
N VAL A 122 -5.49 -14.25 2.11
CA VAL A 122 -5.10 -14.46 0.70
C VAL A 122 -4.36 -15.78 0.55
N TYR A 123 -3.35 -16.03 1.39
CA TYR A 123 -2.58 -17.27 1.34
C TYR A 123 -3.45 -18.53 1.51
N ARG A 124 -4.40 -18.52 2.46
CA ARG A 124 -5.35 -19.62 2.67
C ARG A 124 -6.27 -19.83 1.47
N ALA A 125 -6.70 -18.76 0.80
CA ALA A 125 -7.61 -18.83 -0.33
C ALA A 125 -6.98 -19.39 -1.62
N LEU A 126 -5.64 -19.44 -1.72
CA LEU A 126 -4.89 -20.03 -2.83
C LEU A 126 -4.92 -21.58 -2.79
N ILE A 127 -6.11 -22.18 -2.78
CA ILE A 127 -6.28 -23.63 -2.61
C ILE A 127 -5.87 -24.47 -3.82
N ASN A 128 -5.98 -23.92 -5.04
CA ASN A 128 -5.66 -24.64 -6.28
C ASN A 128 -4.29 -24.28 -6.86
N SER A 129 -3.47 -23.49 -6.14
CA SER A 129 -2.12 -23.17 -6.57
C SER A 129 -1.25 -24.43 -6.58
N ARG A 130 -0.49 -24.63 -7.67
CA ARG A 130 0.46 -25.76 -7.83
C ARG A 130 1.63 -25.74 -6.83
N GLY A 131 1.78 -24.68 -6.06
CA GLY A 131 2.75 -24.54 -4.99
C GLY A 131 2.68 -23.13 -4.43
N LYS A 132 2.55 -22.98 -3.12
CA LYS A 132 2.49 -21.66 -2.49
C LYS A 132 3.47 -21.51 -1.36
N ARG A 133 4.10 -20.34 -1.28
CA ARG A 133 4.98 -19.94 -0.18
C ARG A 133 4.61 -18.55 0.30
N SER A 134 4.69 -18.35 1.61
CA SER A 134 4.41 -17.09 2.26
C SER A 134 5.62 -16.65 3.08
N VAL A 135 6.06 -15.41 2.90
CA VAL A 135 7.21 -14.82 3.60
C VAL A 135 6.78 -13.52 4.26
N THR A 136 7.19 -13.34 5.51
CA THR A 136 7.10 -12.05 6.21
C THR A 136 8.52 -11.61 6.51
N LEU A 137 8.93 -10.48 5.92
CA LEU A 137 10.23 -9.86 6.16
C LEU A 137 10.17 -9.13 7.50
N GLY A 138 11.14 -9.40 8.37
CA GLY A 138 11.33 -8.65 9.60
C GLY A 138 11.91 -7.27 9.33
N ASP A 139 11.55 -6.30 10.16
CA ASP A 139 11.98 -4.90 10.03
C ASP A 139 11.75 -4.34 8.61
N ALA A 140 10.55 -4.58 8.05
CA ALA A 140 10.19 -4.14 6.70
C ALA A 140 8.78 -3.52 6.67
N THR A 141 8.64 -2.37 5.98
CA THR A 141 7.32 -1.72 5.80
C THR A 141 6.73 -2.03 4.42
N HIS A 142 5.64 -1.35 4.07
CA HIS A 142 5.09 -1.34 2.72
C HIS A 142 6.07 -0.82 1.65
N PHE A 143 7.14 -0.14 2.07
CA PHE A 143 8.14 0.48 1.23
C PHE A 143 9.46 -0.29 1.22
N ALA A 144 9.45 -1.57 1.62
CA ALA A 144 10.64 -2.44 1.74
C ALA A 144 11.59 -2.36 0.53
N GLN A 145 11.05 -2.21 -0.69
CA GLN A 145 11.83 -2.07 -1.92
C GLN A 145 12.76 -0.84 -1.96
N TYR A 146 12.51 0.16 -1.12
CA TYR A 146 13.32 1.37 -0.97
C TYR A 146 14.04 1.46 0.37
N GLU A 147 13.88 0.45 1.23
CA GLU A 147 14.46 0.37 2.57
C GLU A 147 15.79 -0.39 2.55
N TRP A 148 16.45 -0.43 3.71
CA TRP A 148 17.70 -1.19 3.89
C TRP A 148 17.51 -2.70 3.77
N CYS A 149 16.31 -3.20 4.07
CA CYS A 149 15.95 -4.61 3.93
C CYS A 149 15.61 -5.02 2.48
N ARG A 150 15.69 -4.12 1.49
CA ARG A 150 15.29 -4.41 0.09
C ARG A 150 15.95 -5.65 -0.52
N GLU A 151 17.19 -5.95 -0.14
CA GLU A 151 17.89 -7.14 -0.65
C GLU A 151 17.19 -8.44 -0.19
N ALA A 152 16.66 -8.45 1.03
CA ALA A 152 15.86 -9.58 1.52
C ALA A 152 14.55 -9.74 0.72
N LEU A 153 13.97 -8.65 0.22
CA LEU A 153 12.82 -8.73 -0.69
C LEU A 153 13.21 -9.34 -2.04
N PHE A 154 14.33 -8.92 -2.63
CA PHE A 154 14.76 -9.36 -3.96
C PHE A 154 15.38 -10.77 -3.98
N ILE A 155 15.95 -11.24 -2.87
CA ILE A 155 16.44 -12.62 -2.76
C ILE A 155 15.28 -13.63 -2.77
N GLU A 156 14.12 -13.24 -2.26
CA GLU A 156 12.97 -14.13 -2.15
C GLU A 156 12.19 -14.27 -3.46
N GLY A 157 12.22 -13.26 -4.33
CA GLY A 157 11.44 -13.15 -5.56
C GLY A 157 12.19 -13.60 -6.81
#